data_AF-A0A643KA10-F1
#
_entry.id   AF-A0A643KA10-F1
#
_cell.length_a   1.000
_cell.length_b   1.000
_cell.length_c   1.000
_cell.angle_alpha   90.00
_cell.angle_beta   90.00
_cell.angle_gamma   90.00
#
_symmetry.space_group_name_H-M   'P 1'
#
loop_
_entity.id
_entity.type
_entity.pdbx_description
1 polymer ?
#
loop_
_entity_poly.entity_id
_entity_poly.type
_entity_poly.pdbx_seq_one_letter_code
_entity_poly.pdbx_strand_id
1 'polypeptide(L)'
;MRLTGRGWVGVVVVLVGVANAVAFGPRALNAVVVPVAVALVVGAVQVWRVSPPRAVRDPPEDGFPDETHTVSVTIEADRPFPATVSDALADGLDGDSTVDAVVGDGSLSYDVTYRTRGPATIGPVTIVAHDLFGLFSRTFTAGGRTEVLVFPQIGSLSTTANRDLSSLSDHRTTTHRGEFDRLREYTAGDPLRDIHWKSSAKSGDLVVKSYTNRTNADAVSVSVGSVDGREDDVAEAAATLSCSLLDAGIPVHLTSPVGVTDAGPEERRRVLAHLSRLESGAVPDSDAEVVVRGDAGQTYVTLAGRETTFERLRAKSASKPDSPDDLADTTAQYVDENVLGRPTGRKRGVGR
;
A
#
# COMPACT_ATOMS: atom_id res chain seq x y z
N MET A 1 -36.55 -7.54 7.61
CA MET A 1 -36.69 -8.71 8.49
C MET A 1 -37.07 -9.90 7.64
N ARG A 2 -36.38 -11.03 7.76
CA ARG A 2 -36.59 -12.24 6.96
C ARG A 2 -36.55 -13.46 7.88
N LEU A 3 -37.27 -14.52 7.50
CA LEU A 3 -37.16 -15.83 8.15
C LEU A 3 -35.87 -16.52 7.68
N THR A 4 -35.15 -17.14 8.61
CA THR A 4 -34.03 -18.03 8.29
C THR A 4 -34.57 -19.42 7.90
N GLY A 5 -33.68 -20.33 7.49
CA GLY A 5 -34.06 -21.74 7.28
C GLY A 5 -34.64 -22.39 8.55
N ARG A 6 -34.09 -22.08 9.73
CA ARG A 6 -34.61 -22.55 11.03
C ARG A 6 -35.97 -21.94 11.34
N GLY A 7 -36.17 -20.68 11.00
CA GLY A 7 -37.46 -20.00 11.09
C GLY A 7 -38.57 -20.71 10.30
N TRP A 8 -38.28 -21.07 9.05
CA TRP A 8 -39.22 -21.83 8.21
C TRP A 8 -39.54 -23.21 8.76
N VAL A 9 -38.54 -23.94 9.27
CA VAL A 9 -38.78 -25.23 9.95
C VAL A 9 -39.71 -25.04 11.14
N GLY A 10 -39.47 -24.01 11.97
CA GLY A 10 -40.35 -23.67 13.09
C GLY A 10 -41.79 -23.40 12.65
N VAL A 11 -41.97 -22.61 11.58
CA VAL A 11 -43.31 -22.34 11.00
C VAL A 11 -43.99 -23.62 10.54
N VAL A 12 -43.27 -24.51 9.83
CA VAL A 12 -43.81 -25.79 9.36
C VAL A 12 -44.20 -26.69 10.55
N VAL A 13 -43.36 -26.78 11.59
CA VAL A 13 -43.66 -27.55 12.81
C VAL A 13 -44.96 -27.05 13.46
N VAL A 14 -45.14 -25.73 13.56
CA VAL A 14 -46.36 -25.14 14.09
C VAL A 14 -47.56 -25.47 13.21
N LEU A 15 -47.45 -25.30 11.88
CA LEU A 15 -48.56 -25.57 10.95
C LEU A 15 -48.98 -27.05 10.95
N VAL A 16 -48.02 -27.97 10.83
CA VAL A 16 -48.27 -29.42 10.89
C VAL A 16 -48.84 -29.81 12.24
N GLY A 17 -48.35 -29.20 13.31
CA GLY A 17 -48.84 -29.47 14.65
C GLY A 17 -50.28 -29.01 14.87
N VAL A 18 -50.63 -27.80 14.41
CA VAL A 18 -52.01 -27.29 14.45
C VAL A 18 -52.94 -28.17 13.60
N ALA A 19 -52.52 -28.58 12.40
CA ALA A 19 -53.31 -29.46 11.55
C ALA A 19 -53.60 -30.82 12.22
N ASN A 20 -52.59 -31.43 12.85
CA ASN A 20 -52.76 -32.68 13.60
C ASN A 20 -53.65 -32.49 14.85
N ALA A 21 -53.54 -31.37 15.56
CA ALA A 21 -54.39 -31.09 16.72
C ALA A 21 -55.88 -30.95 16.32
N VAL A 22 -56.16 -30.35 15.16
CA VAL A 22 -57.52 -30.27 14.59
C VAL A 22 -58.03 -31.65 14.17
N ALA A 23 -57.18 -32.48 13.56
CA ALA A 23 -57.57 -33.80 13.05
C ALA A 23 -57.73 -34.88 14.16
N PHE A 24 -56.86 -34.87 15.17
CA PHE A 24 -56.73 -35.97 16.15
C PHE A 24 -56.92 -35.54 17.62
N GLY A 25 -57.13 -34.25 17.87
CA GLY A 25 -57.39 -33.68 19.20
C GLY A 25 -56.16 -33.12 19.92
N PRO A 26 -56.36 -32.20 20.89
CA PRO A 26 -55.32 -31.27 21.37
C PRO A 26 -54.30 -31.83 22.39
N ARG A 27 -54.39 -33.10 22.79
CA ARG A 27 -53.87 -33.50 24.11
C ARG A 27 -52.37 -33.82 24.18
N ALA A 28 -51.71 -34.14 23.07
CA ALA A 28 -50.28 -34.48 23.08
C ALA A 28 -49.37 -33.46 22.38
N LEU A 29 -49.89 -32.68 21.41
CA LEU A 29 -49.05 -31.87 20.53
C LEU A 29 -48.74 -30.46 21.03
N ASN A 30 -49.51 -29.95 22.01
CA ASN A 30 -49.32 -28.61 22.56
C ASN A 30 -47.95 -28.42 23.24
N ALA A 31 -47.36 -29.49 23.76
CA ALA A 31 -46.05 -29.47 24.41
C ALA A 31 -44.92 -29.05 23.44
N VAL A 32 -45.11 -29.19 22.13
CA VAL A 32 -44.13 -28.78 21.10
C VAL A 32 -44.61 -27.53 20.37
N VAL A 33 -45.90 -27.47 20.01
CA VAL A 33 -46.44 -26.36 19.20
C VAL A 33 -46.40 -25.03 19.95
N VAL A 34 -46.78 -25.02 21.24
CA VAL A 34 -46.84 -23.77 22.01
C VAL A 34 -45.45 -23.16 22.21
N PRO A 35 -44.42 -23.90 22.67
CA PRO A 35 -43.07 -23.33 22.79
C PRO A 35 -42.49 -22.81 21.48
N VAL A 36 -42.69 -23.53 20.37
CA VAL A 36 -42.19 -23.10 19.05
C VAL A 36 -42.92 -21.85 18.56
N ALA A 37 -44.24 -21.77 18.75
CA ALA A 37 -45.02 -20.58 18.42
C ALA A 37 -44.59 -19.37 19.28
N VAL A 38 -44.36 -19.58 20.57
CA VAL A 38 -43.82 -18.54 21.47
C VAL A 38 -42.43 -18.11 21.02
N ALA A 39 -41.53 -19.03 20.68
CA ALA A 39 -40.19 -18.71 20.18
C ALA A 39 -40.24 -17.90 18.87
N LEU A 40 -41.15 -18.24 17.95
CA LEU A 40 -41.37 -17.47 16.72
C LEU A 40 -41.85 -16.05 17.03
N VAL A 41 -42.81 -15.87 17.95
CA VAL A 41 -43.32 -14.55 18.32
C VAL A 41 -42.24 -13.73 19.03
N VAL A 42 -41.53 -14.31 19.99
CA VAL A 42 -40.45 -13.65 20.74
C VAL A 42 -39.31 -13.25 19.79
N GLY A 43 -38.84 -14.16 18.94
CA GLY A 43 -37.79 -13.89 17.97
C GLY A 43 -38.20 -12.82 16.96
N ALA A 44 -39.47 -12.86 16.50
CA ALA A 44 -39.99 -11.85 15.60
C ALA A 44 -40.00 -10.45 16.25
N VAL A 45 -40.49 -10.35 17.49
CA VAL A 45 -40.54 -9.10 18.25
C VAL A 45 -39.14 -8.59 18.57
N GLN A 46 -38.19 -9.47 18.89
CA GLN A 46 -36.80 -9.11 19.17
C GLN A 46 -36.16 -8.40 17.98
N VAL A 47 -36.23 -9.00 16.79
CA VAL A 47 -35.64 -8.44 15.56
C VAL A 47 -36.41 -7.22 15.04
N TRP A 48 -37.73 -7.19 15.22
CA TRP A 48 -38.56 -6.04 14.83
C TRP A 48 -38.20 -4.78 15.61
N ARG A 49 -37.86 -4.91 16.90
CA ARG A 49 -37.46 -3.79 17.77
C ARG A 49 -36.05 -3.26 17.55
N VAL A 50 -35.21 -3.94 16.75
CA VAL A 50 -33.85 -3.46 16.45
C VAL A 50 -33.93 -2.22 15.56
N SER A 51 -33.45 -1.09 16.08
CA SER A 51 -33.23 0.15 15.34
C SER A 51 -32.00 0.02 14.42
N PRO A 52 -31.91 0.80 13.33
CA PRO A 52 -30.71 0.87 12.51
C PRO A 52 -29.49 1.32 13.33
N PRO A 53 -28.44 0.50 13.48
CA PRO A 53 -27.22 0.89 14.18
C PRO A 53 -26.39 1.88 13.34
N ARG A 54 -25.53 2.66 14.01
CA ARG A 54 -24.50 3.46 13.35
C ARG A 54 -23.16 2.74 13.45
N ALA A 55 -22.36 2.79 12.39
CA ALA A 55 -21.02 2.23 12.38
C ALA A 55 -20.03 3.29 11.89
N VAL A 56 -18.96 3.47 12.65
CA VAL A 56 -17.85 4.36 12.31
C VAL A 56 -16.58 3.53 12.27
N ARG A 57 -15.86 3.63 11.16
CA ARG A 57 -14.59 2.95 10.94
C ARG A 57 -13.44 3.89 11.23
N ASP A 58 -12.43 3.41 11.95
CA ASP A 58 -11.13 4.06 11.98
C ASP A 58 -10.38 3.65 10.70
N PRO A 59 -9.93 4.60 9.87
CA PRO A 59 -9.21 4.26 8.65
C PRO A 59 -7.88 3.57 8.98
N PRO A 60 -7.58 2.39 8.39
CA PRO A 60 -6.26 1.80 8.53
C PRO A 60 -5.22 2.67 7.84
N GLU A 61 -3.96 2.49 8.22
CA GLU A 61 -2.85 3.18 7.58
C GLU A 61 -2.64 2.68 6.14
N ASP A 62 -2.17 3.59 5.27
CA ASP A 62 -1.64 3.19 3.96
C ASP A 62 -0.42 2.27 4.16
N GLY A 63 -0.22 1.31 3.27
CA GLY A 63 0.79 0.27 3.49
C GLY A 63 1.28 -0.39 2.21
N PHE A 64 2.09 -1.44 2.38
CA PHE A 64 2.68 -2.20 1.28
C PHE A 64 1.98 -3.56 1.10
N PRO A 65 2.12 -4.20 -0.08
CA PRO A 65 1.63 -5.55 -0.28
C PRO A 65 2.25 -6.53 0.73
N ASP A 66 1.42 -7.47 1.16
CA ASP A 66 1.65 -8.47 2.21
C ASP A 66 1.76 -7.94 3.66
N GLU A 67 1.52 -6.65 3.88
CA GLU A 67 1.31 -6.12 5.23
C GLU A 67 -0.12 -6.37 5.71
N THR A 68 -0.25 -6.72 6.99
CA THR A 68 -1.52 -6.89 7.67
C THR A 68 -1.77 -5.74 8.62
N HIS A 69 -2.92 -5.08 8.46
CA HIS A 69 -3.37 -3.95 9.27
C HIS A 69 -4.67 -4.28 9.98
N THR A 70 -4.78 -3.89 11.25
CA THR A 70 -6.00 -4.10 12.03
C THR A 70 -6.97 -2.94 11.81
N VAL A 71 -8.17 -3.26 11.32
CA VAL A 71 -9.26 -2.31 11.15
C VAL A 71 -10.16 -2.37 12.37
N SER A 72 -10.50 -1.20 12.93
CA SER A 72 -11.43 -1.11 14.05
C SER A 72 -12.73 -0.40 13.65
N VAL A 73 -13.85 -1.04 13.96
CA VAL A 73 -15.21 -0.55 13.68
C VAL A 73 -15.92 -0.33 15.01
N THR A 74 -16.26 0.91 15.30
CA THR A 74 -17.13 1.26 16.44
C THR A 74 -18.57 1.20 15.97
N ILE A 75 -19.40 0.42 16.65
CA ILE A 75 -20.82 0.33 16.39
C ILE A 75 -21.56 0.94 17.57
N GLU A 76 -22.55 1.77 17.28
CA GLU A 76 -23.45 2.40 18.25
C GLU A 76 -24.87 1.89 18.01
N ALA A 77 -25.51 1.42 19.07
CA ALA A 77 -26.87 0.89 18.99
C ALA A 77 -27.65 1.19 20.27
N ASP A 78 -28.94 1.54 20.11
CA ASP A 78 -29.82 1.87 21.26
C ASP A 78 -29.90 0.74 22.30
N ARG A 79 -29.72 -0.51 21.89
CA ARG A 79 -29.78 -1.72 22.72
C ARG A 79 -28.83 -2.79 22.17
N PRO A 80 -28.25 -3.64 23.04
CA PRO A 80 -27.43 -4.75 22.59
C PRO A 80 -28.25 -5.83 21.90
N PHE A 81 -27.75 -6.38 20.80
CA PHE A 81 -28.34 -7.52 20.11
C PHE A 81 -27.25 -8.41 19.45
N PRO A 82 -27.48 -9.73 19.33
CA PRO A 82 -26.55 -10.59 18.61
C PRO A 82 -26.61 -10.29 17.11
N ALA A 83 -25.44 -10.10 16.50
CA ALA A 83 -25.33 -9.80 15.09
C ALA A 83 -24.07 -10.42 14.46
N THR A 84 -24.17 -10.67 13.16
CA THR A 84 -23.01 -10.90 12.30
C THR A 84 -22.65 -9.57 11.64
N VAL A 85 -21.46 -9.06 11.91
CA VAL A 85 -20.92 -7.85 11.30
C VAL A 85 -19.95 -8.27 10.21
N SER A 86 -20.08 -7.72 9.01
CA SER A 86 -19.18 -8.03 7.90
C SER A 86 -18.85 -6.76 7.14
N ASP A 87 -17.58 -6.53 6.87
CA ASP A 87 -17.12 -5.42 6.05
C ASP A 87 -16.81 -5.86 4.62
N ALA A 88 -17.25 -5.09 3.63
CA ALA A 88 -16.92 -5.39 2.24
C ALA A 88 -15.48 -4.99 1.94
N LEU A 89 -14.66 -5.94 1.52
CA LEU A 89 -13.28 -5.71 1.06
C LEU A 89 -13.26 -5.64 -0.46
N ALA A 90 -12.67 -4.58 -1.03
CA ALA A 90 -12.44 -4.49 -2.48
C ALA A 90 -11.38 -5.49 -2.95
N ASP A 91 -11.32 -5.72 -4.26
CA ASP A 91 -10.24 -6.49 -4.88
C ASP A 91 -8.87 -5.91 -4.47
N GLY A 92 -7.92 -6.79 -4.16
CA GLY A 92 -6.60 -6.40 -3.65
C GLY A 92 -6.49 -6.29 -2.13
N LEU A 93 -7.60 -6.50 -1.39
CA LEU A 93 -7.60 -6.68 0.06
C LEU A 93 -8.07 -8.10 0.40
N ASP A 94 -7.43 -8.72 1.39
CA ASP A 94 -7.72 -10.07 1.85
C ASP A 94 -7.87 -10.11 3.37
N GLY A 95 -8.76 -10.92 3.91
CA GLY A 95 -8.98 -10.99 5.35
C GLY A 95 -10.36 -11.50 5.72
N ASP A 96 -10.49 -12.00 6.94
CA ASP A 96 -11.78 -12.35 7.52
C ASP A 96 -12.40 -11.11 8.18
N SER A 97 -13.12 -10.34 7.38
CA SER A 97 -13.84 -9.14 7.82
C SER A 97 -15.18 -9.45 8.48
N THR A 98 -15.48 -10.72 8.77
CA THR A 98 -16.75 -11.16 9.36
C THR A 98 -16.58 -11.54 10.83
N VAL A 99 -17.31 -10.86 11.69
CA VAL A 99 -17.27 -11.06 13.15
C VAL A 99 -18.68 -11.28 13.68
N ASP A 100 -18.90 -12.43 14.33
CA ASP A 100 -20.10 -12.69 15.11
C ASP A 100 -19.92 -12.11 16.52
N ALA A 101 -20.77 -11.16 16.90
CA ALA A 101 -20.67 -10.48 18.18
C ALA A 101 -22.04 -10.03 18.72
N VAL A 102 -22.07 -9.70 20.01
CA VAL A 102 -23.17 -8.91 20.55
C VAL A 102 -22.85 -7.45 20.29
N VAL A 103 -23.58 -6.87 19.34
CA VAL A 103 -23.43 -5.47 18.94
C VAL A 103 -24.23 -4.60 19.90
N GLY A 104 -23.53 -3.67 20.55
CA GLY A 104 -24.04 -2.60 21.40
C GLY A 104 -23.10 -1.41 21.27
N ASP A 105 -22.88 -0.64 22.34
CA ASP A 105 -21.84 0.40 22.34
C ASP A 105 -20.46 -0.24 22.52
N GLY A 106 -19.72 -0.42 21.42
CA GLY A 106 -18.40 -1.04 21.47
C GLY A 106 -17.67 -1.06 20.13
N SER A 107 -16.40 -1.44 20.18
CA SER A 107 -15.52 -1.61 19.03
C SER A 107 -15.29 -3.08 18.70
N LEU A 108 -15.32 -3.40 17.42
CA LEU A 108 -14.91 -4.69 16.85
C LEU A 108 -13.67 -4.46 16.01
N SER A 109 -12.74 -5.41 16.02
CA SER A 109 -11.53 -5.32 15.22
C SER A 109 -11.34 -6.59 14.41
N TYR A 110 -10.83 -6.44 13.20
CA TYR A 110 -10.46 -7.54 12.31
C TYR A 110 -9.23 -7.13 11.49
N ASP A 111 -8.50 -8.12 10.98
CA ASP A 111 -7.27 -7.90 10.24
C ASP A 111 -7.52 -7.95 8.72
N VAL A 112 -6.89 -7.02 8.01
CA VAL A 112 -6.89 -6.94 6.55
C VAL A 112 -5.46 -6.96 6.05
N THR A 113 -5.18 -7.85 5.11
CA THR A 113 -3.89 -7.98 4.44
C THR A 113 -3.97 -7.34 3.06
N TYR A 114 -3.02 -6.47 2.76
CA TYR A 114 -2.95 -5.80 1.46
C TYR A 114 -2.30 -6.74 0.44
N ARG A 115 -2.88 -6.89 -0.74
CA ARG A 115 -2.42 -7.84 -1.76
C ARG A 115 -1.99 -7.18 -3.05
N THR A 116 -2.82 -6.26 -3.54
CA THR A 116 -2.58 -5.60 -4.84
C THR A 116 -2.35 -4.12 -4.61
N ARG A 117 -1.29 -3.58 -5.19
CA ARG A 117 -1.02 -2.13 -5.20
C ARG A 117 -2.19 -1.41 -5.85
N GLY A 118 -2.56 -0.28 -5.28
CA GLY A 118 -3.60 0.58 -5.80
C GLY A 118 -4.45 1.21 -4.71
N PRO A 119 -5.34 2.14 -5.10
CA PRO A 119 -6.42 2.55 -4.22
C PRO A 119 -7.36 1.36 -4.01
N ALA A 120 -7.56 0.97 -2.76
CA ALA A 120 -8.51 -0.04 -2.35
C ALA A 120 -9.57 0.57 -1.43
N THR A 121 -10.70 -0.11 -1.26
CA THR A 121 -11.82 0.39 -0.44
C THR A 121 -12.29 -0.67 0.54
N ILE A 122 -12.51 -0.26 1.78
CA ILE A 122 -13.14 -1.04 2.84
C ILE A 122 -14.52 -0.43 3.11
N GLY A 123 -15.57 -1.22 2.99
CA GLY A 123 -16.94 -0.76 3.19
C GLY A 123 -17.89 -0.99 2.03
N PRO A 124 -19.20 -0.93 2.29
CA PRO A 124 -19.83 -0.56 3.57
C PRO A 124 -19.90 -1.72 4.59
N VAL A 125 -20.17 -1.41 5.86
CA VAL A 125 -20.41 -2.43 6.89
C VAL A 125 -21.82 -2.98 6.75
N THR A 126 -21.95 -4.30 6.73
CA THR A 126 -23.22 -5.00 6.78
C THR A 126 -23.39 -5.63 8.16
N ILE A 127 -24.47 -5.28 8.85
CA ILE A 127 -24.81 -5.80 10.17
C ILE A 127 -26.09 -6.62 10.04
N VAL A 128 -25.99 -7.93 10.29
CA VAL A 128 -27.12 -8.85 10.28
C VAL A 128 -27.51 -9.17 11.72
N ALA A 129 -28.55 -8.49 12.21
CA ALA A 129 -29.12 -8.77 13.52
C ALA A 129 -29.89 -10.10 13.49
N HIS A 130 -29.70 -10.93 14.50
CA HIS A 130 -30.40 -12.21 14.69
C HIS A 130 -31.22 -12.20 15.98
N ASP A 131 -32.21 -13.08 16.09
CA ASP A 131 -32.80 -13.41 17.39
C ASP A 131 -32.04 -14.53 18.11
N LEU A 132 -32.31 -14.73 19.41
CA LEU A 132 -31.64 -15.75 20.22
C LEU A 132 -31.87 -17.20 19.74
N PHE A 133 -32.93 -17.46 18.98
CA PHE A 133 -33.24 -18.77 18.41
C PHE A 133 -32.78 -18.91 16.94
N GLY A 134 -32.24 -17.83 16.35
CA GLY A 134 -31.80 -17.80 14.94
C GLY A 134 -32.91 -18.07 13.93
N LEU A 135 -34.16 -17.71 14.25
CA LEU A 135 -35.37 -17.90 13.44
C LEU A 135 -35.60 -16.75 12.46
N PHE A 136 -35.20 -15.54 12.85
CA PHE A 136 -35.36 -14.30 12.11
C PHE A 136 -34.04 -13.55 12.04
N SER A 137 -33.85 -12.86 10.92
CA SER A 137 -32.74 -11.94 10.76
C SER A 137 -33.19 -10.61 10.16
N ARG A 138 -32.42 -9.55 10.41
CA ARG A 138 -32.60 -8.24 9.80
C ARG A 138 -31.25 -7.64 9.46
N THR A 139 -31.06 -7.37 8.19
CA THR A 139 -29.84 -6.77 7.65
C THR A 139 -29.95 -5.25 7.67
N PHE A 140 -28.87 -4.61 8.10
CA PHE A 140 -28.63 -3.19 8.03
C PHE A 140 -27.32 -2.96 7.28
N THR A 141 -27.26 -1.90 6.48
CA THR A 141 -26.00 -1.39 5.93
C THR A 141 -25.70 -0.10 6.68
N ALA A 142 -24.55 -0.07 7.34
CA ALA A 142 -24.10 1.05 8.16
C ALA A 142 -22.66 1.41 7.82
N GLY A 143 -22.26 2.63 8.15
CA GLY A 143 -20.92 3.14 7.82
C GLY A 143 -20.73 3.45 6.33
N GLY A 144 -19.72 4.27 6.05
CA GLY A 144 -19.34 4.68 4.70
C GLY A 144 -18.36 3.70 4.04
N ARG A 145 -17.74 4.15 2.96
CA ARG A 145 -16.56 3.52 2.36
C ARG A 145 -15.32 4.28 2.81
N THR A 146 -14.27 3.54 3.17
CA THR A 146 -12.98 4.08 3.55
C THR A 146 -11.99 3.71 2.45
N GLU A 147 -11.35 4.71 1.83
CA GLU A 147 -10.26 4.49 0.87
C GLU A 147 -8.95 4.26 1.63
N VAL A 148 -8.17 3.29 1.16
CA VAL A 148 -6.83 3.00 1.64
C VAL A 148 -5.89 2.84 0.46
N LEU A 149 -4.66 3.31 0.60
CA LEU A 149 -3.68 3.25 -0.48
C LEU A 149 -2.66 2.15 -0.24
N VAL A 150 -2.64 1.16 -1.15
CA VAL A 150 -1.60 0.15 -1.17
C VAL A 150 -0.49 0.63 -2.10
N PHE A 151 0.68 0.92 -1.53
CA PHE A 151 1.86 1.40 -2.25
C PHE A 151 2.46 0.31 -3.15
N PRO A 152 3.23 0.67 -4.20
CA PRO A 152 4.08 -0.30 -4.87
C PRO A 152 5.09 -0.91 -3.90
N GLN A 153 5.46 -2.18 -4.11
CA GLN A 153 6.60 -2.75 -3.41
C GLN A 153 7.88 -1.95 -3.71
N ILE A 154 8.78 -1.93 -2.73
CA ILE A 154 10.09 -1.27 -2.86
C ILE A 154 11.15 -2.37 -2.76
N GLY A 155 11.89 -2.56 -3.85
CA GLY A 155 13.03 -3.45 -3.90
C GLY A 155 14.30 -2.82 -3.32
N SER A 156 15.35 -3.63 -3.18
CA SER A 156 16.70 -3.14 -2.91
C SER A 156 17.53 -3.08 -4.19
N LEU A 157 18.27 -1.99 -4.39
CA LEU A 157 19.21 -1.83 -5.50
C LEU A 157 20.59 -2.37 -5.11
N SER A 158 21.32 -2.87 -6.10
CA SER A 158 22.74 -3.22 -5.94
C SER A 158 23.57 -1.97 -5.64
N THR A 159 24.72 -2.14 -4.96
CA THR A 159 25.63 -1.02 -4.65
C THR A 159 26.08 -0.25 -5.90
N THR A 160 26.27 -0.95 -7.03
CA THR A 160 26.62 -0.33 -8.31
C THR A 160 25.47 0.51 -8.84
N ALA A 161 24.25 -0.04 -8.84
CA ALA A 161 23.06 0.68 -9.29
C ALA A 161 22.79 1.94 -8.45
N ASN A 162 22.91 1.84 -7.12
CA ASN A 162 22.78 3.00 -6.23
C ASN A 162 23.82 4.09 -6.53
N ARG A 163 25.07 3.70 -6.80
CA ARG A 163 26.13 4.64 -7.15
C ARG A 163 25.87 5.32 -8.50
N ASP A 164 25.47 4.55 -9.51
CA ASP A 164 25.17 5.08 -10.84
C ASP A 164 24.00 6.06 -10.77
N LEU A 165 22.96 5.73 -10.00
CA LEU A 165 21.80 6.59 -9.78
C LEU A 165 22.17 7.89 -9.02
N SER A 166 23.01 7.78 -7.98
CA SER A 166 23.49 8.95 -7.22
C SER A 166 24.40 9.85 -8.06
N SER A 167 25.11 9.29 -9.05
CA SER A 167 25.98 10.09 -9.91
C SER A 167 25.22 11.07 -10.82
N LEU A 168 23.90 10.89 -11.00
CA LEU A 168 23.04 11.79 -11.77
C LEU A 168 22.99 13.20 -11.13
N SER A 169 23.04 13.32 -9.81
CA SER A 169 23.08 14.63 -9.13
C SER A 169 24.43 15.33 -9.27
N ASP A 170 25.53 14.59 -9.31
CA ASP A 170 26.89 15.14 -9.42
C ASP A 170 27.11 15.85 -10.77
N HIS A 171 26.54 15.30 -11.85
CA HIS A 171 26.58 15.91 -13.19
C HIS A 171 25.78 17.23 -13.27
N ARG A 172 24.86 17.45 -12.33
CA ARG A 172 23.98 18.60 -12.34
C ARG A 172 24.57 19.82 -11.64
N THR A 173 25.24 19.59 -10.51
CA THR A 173 25.99 20.64 -9.78
C THR A 173 27.01 21.34 -10.69
N THR A 174 27.48 20.64 -11.74
CA THR A 174 28.45 21.14 -12.71
C THR A 174 27.84 21.75 -13.98
N THR A 175 26.63 21.35 -14.40
CA THR A 175 26.07 21.68 -15.72
C THR A 175 24.94 22.71 -15.70
N HIS A 176 24.14 22.79 -14.63
CA HIS A 176 22.93 23.63 -14.61
C HIS A 176 23.10 24.91 -13.79
N ARG A 177 23.89 25.86 -14.30
CA ARG A 177 23.60 27.28 -14.04
C ARG A 177 22.43 27.62 -14.97
N GLY A 178 21.28 27.99 -14.41
CA GLY A 178 19.98 28.04 -15.12
C GLY A 178 19.99 28.65 -16.53
N GLU A 179 18.95 28.37 -17.31
CA GLU A 179 18.80 28.97 -18.64
C GLU A 179 18.65 30.49 -18.52
N PHE A 180 19.41 31.24 -19.33
CA PHE A 180 19.36 32.70 -19.35
C PHE A 180 17.94 33.14 -19.72
N ASP A 181 17.28 33.86 -18.82
CA ASP A 181 15.89 34.30 -18.98
C ASP A 181 15.84 35.72 -19.54
N ARG A 182 16.42 36.68 -18.81
CA ARG A 182 16.45 38.08 -19.24
C ARG A 182 17.58 38.86 -18.58
N LEU A 183 17.94 39.98 -19.18
CA LEU A 183 18.82 40.95 -18.53
C LEU A 183 17.99 41.82 -17.57
N ARG A 184 18.41 41.93 -16.31
CA ARG A 184 17.82 42.83 -15.32
C ARG A 184 18.85 43.78 -14.73
N GLU A 185 18.40 44.89 -14.18
CA GLU A 185 19.26 45.81 -13.45
C GLU A 185 19.81 45.16 -12.17
N TYR A 186 21.10 45.40 -11.90
CA TYR A 186 21.80 44.91 -10.72
C TYR A 186 21.17 45.44 -9.44
N THR A 187 20.94 44.56 -8.47
CA THR A 187 20.57 44.94 -7.11
C THR A 187 21.67 44.54 -6.14
N ALA A 188 21.93 45.36 -5.13
CA ALA A 188 22.89 45.04 -4.09
C ALA A 188 22.56 43.68 -3.44
N GLY A 189 23.46 42.71 -3.62
CA GLY A 189 23.24 41.31 -3.25
C GLY A 189 23.41 40.33 -4.42
N ASP A 190 23.35 40.80 -5.67
CA ASP A 190 23.59 39.96 -6.84
C ASP A 190 25.07 39.56 -6.98
N PRO A 191 25.38 38.33 -7.41
CA PRO A 191 26.76 37.88 -7.62
C PRO A 191 27.45 38.68 -8.73
N LEU A 192 28.61 39.28 -8.42
CA LEU A 192 29.39 40.08 -9.37
C LEU A 192 29.82 39.30 -10.63
N ARG A 193 29.91 37.97 -10.53
CA ARG A 193 30.24 37.07 -11.64
C ARG A 193 29.14 36.96 -12.71
N ASP A 194 27.91 37.34 -12.38
CA ASP A 194 26.76 37.25 -13.28
C ASP A 194 26.45 38.59 -13.97
N ILE A 195 27.30 39.60 -13.75
CA ILE A 195 27.26 40.89 -14.46
C ILE A 195 27.60 40.69 -15.93
N HIS A 196 26.71 41.14 -16.81
CA HIS A 196 26.94 41.16 -18.23
C HIS A 196 27.68 42.44 -18.62
N TRP A 197 29.01 42.40 -18.54
CA TRP A 197 29.89 43.55 -18.78
C TRP A 197 29.65 44.24 -20.13
N LYS A 198 29.36 43.47 -21.20
CA LYS A 198 29.12 44.02 -22.54
C LYS A 198 27.84 44.86 -22.62
N SER A 199 26.79 44.48 -21.89
CA SER A 199 25.55 45.28 -21.84
C SER A 199 25.69 46.44 -20.86
N SER A 200 26.36 46.22 -19.73
CA SER A 200 26.60 47.26 -18.71
C SER A 200 27.45 48.41 -19.28
N ALA A 201 28.47 48.09 -20.10
CA ALA A 201 29.29 49.09 -20.77
C ALA A 201 28.54 49.95 -21.80
N LYS A 202 27.41 49.47 -22.33
CA LYS A 202 26.59 50.22 -23.29
C LYS A 202 25.47 51.04 -22.63
N SER A 203 24.92 50.56 -21.52
CA SER A 203 23.79 51.21 -20.84
C SER A 203 24.23 52.20 -19.76
N GLY A 204 25.45 52.10 -19.24
CA GLY A 204 25.93 52.91 -18.10
C GLY A 204 25.58 52.31 -16.74
N ASP A 205 24.55 51.47 -16.67
CA ASP A 205 24.10 50.78 -15.46
C ASP A 205 24.56 49.31 -15.45
N LEU A 206 24.80 48.75 -14.25
CA LEU A 206 25.16 47.34 -14.10
C LEU A 206 23.95 46.46 -14.38
N VAL A 207 24.10 45.51 -15.31
CA VAL A 207 23.05 44.60 -15.73
C VAL A 207 23.48 43.16 -15.46
N VAL A 208 22.62 42.39 -14.80
CA VAL A 208 22.85 40.99 -14.41
C VAL A 208 22.00 40.07 -15.27
N LYS A 209 22.55 38.89 -15.59
CA LYS A 209 21.76 37.80 -16.19
C LYS A 209 20.78 37.23 -15.15
N SER A 210 19.50 37.44 -15.36
CA SER A 210 18.44 36.73 -14.64
C SER A 210 18.28 35.34 -15.25
N TYR A 211 18.15 34.34 -14.40
CA TYR A 211 17.93 32.94 -14.78
C TYR A 211 16.50 32.56 -14.38
N THR A 212 15.81 31.77 -15.21
CA THR A 212 14.45 31.30 -14.86
C THR A 212 14.57 30.31 -13.71
N ASN A 213 13.85 30.54 -12.62
CA ASN A 213 13.72 29.57 -11.55
C ASN A 213 12.64 28.57 -11.96
N ARG A 214 12.99 27.56 -12.77
CA ARG A 214 12.16 26.34 -12.81
C ARG A 214 12.21 25.78 -11.40
N THR A 215 11.04 25.62 -10.78
CA THR A 215 10.84 25.18 -9.38
C THR A 215 11.54 23.88 -9.00
N ASN A 216 12.25 23.21 -9.91
CA ASN A 216 13.05 22.03 -9.61
C ASN A 216 14.24 21.88 -10.56
N ALA A 217 15.02 22.96 -10.73
CA ALA A 217 16.25 22.91 -11.54
C ALA A 217 17.24 21.83 -11.07
N ASP A 218 17.08 21.34 -9.83
CA ASP A 218 17.92 20.30 -9.22
C ASP A 218 17.28 18.90 -9.12
N ALA A 219 16.01 18.71 -9.52
CA ALA A 219 15.32 17.42 -9.39
C ALA A 219 15.53 16.46 -10.56
N VAL A 220 15.89 15.22 -10.26
CA VAL A 220 16.08 14.18 -11.28
C VAL A 220 14.74 13.86 -11.92
N SER A 221 14.68 13.99 -13.25
CA SER A 221 13.47 13.67 -14.02
C SER A 221 13.34 12.16 -14.16
N VAL A 222 12.24 11.60 -13.65
CA VAL A 222 11.90 10.19 -13.76
C VAL A 222 10.62 10.08 -14.57
N SER A 223 10.64 9.31 -15.66
CA SER A 223 9.47 9.12 -16.52
C SER A 223 9.13 7.64 -16.61
N VAL A 224 7.85 7.31 -16.41
CA VAL A 224 7.40 5.93 -16.26
C VAL A 224 6.25 5.62 -17.21
N GLY A 225 6.16 4.39 -17.68
CA GLY A 225 5.05 3.92 -18.52
C GLY A 225 5.07 2.40 -18.75
N SER A 226 3.91 1.82 -18.98
CA SER A 226 3.72 0.40 -19.24
C SER A 226 2.58 0.21 -20.23
N VAL A 227 2.78 -0.51 -21.33
CA VAL A 227 1.74 -0.71 -22.35
C VAL A 227 1.17 -2.14 -22.34
N ASP A 228 1.85 -3.09 -21.68
CA ASP A 228 1.58 -4.53 -21.79
C ASP A 228 1.43 -5.24 -20.43
N GLY A 229 0.64 -4.68 -19.50
CA GLY A 229 0.23 -5.41 -18.28
C GLY A 229 1.35 -5.63 -17.26
N ARG A 230 2.37 -4.76 -17.25
CA ARG A 230 3.47 -4.75 -16.26
C ARG A 230 3.48 -3.51 -15.37
N GLU A 231 2.31 -2.90 -15.17
CA GLU A 231 2.14 -1.68 -14.36
C GLU A 231 2.73 -1.89 -12.96
N ASP A 232 2.57 -3.09 -12.41
CA ASP A 232 3.05 -3.46 -11.08
C ASP A 232 4.58 -3.47 -10.99
N ASP A 233 5.25 -4.12 -11.93
CA ASP A 233 6.71 -4.17 -11.97
C ASP A 233 7.32 -2.80 -12.29
N VAL A 234 6.67 -2.01 -13.16
CA VAL A 234 7.09 -0.64 -13.48
C VAL A 234 6.93 0.26 -12.26
N ALA A 235 5.81 0.15 -11.54
CA ALA A 235 5.57 0.92 -10.32
C ALA A 235 6.57 0.54 -9.23
N GLU A 236 6.90 -0.75 -9.07
CA GLU A 236 7.95 -1.21 -8.16
C GLU A 236 9.33 -0.64 -8.55
N ALA A 237 9.71 -0.73 -9.82
CA ALA A 237 10.98 -0.22 -10.31
C ALA A 237 11.10 1.30 -10.11
N ALA A 238 10.04 2.03 -10.48
CA ALA A 238 9.97 3.47 -10.30
C ALA A 238 10.00 3.88 -8.81
N ALA A 239 9.29 3.17 -7.95
CA ALA A 239 9.29 3.43 -6.50
C ALA A 239 10.67 3.18 -5.91
N THR A 240 11.31 2.08 -6.30
CA THR A 240 12.66 1.71 -5.87
C THR A 240 13.69 2.78 -6.25
N LEU A 241 13.71 3.20 -7.52
CA LEU A 241 14.63 4.22 -8.01
C LEU A 241 14.34 5.59 -7.39
N SER A 242 13.07 6.00 -7.35
CA SER A 242 12.70 7.31 -6.82
C SER A 242 12.96 7.41 -5.32
N CYS A 243 12.58 6.40 -4.53
CA CYS A 243 12.92 6.37 -3.10
C CYS A 243 14.43 6.37 -2.89
N SER A 244 15.20 5.62 -3.68
CA SER A 244 16.67 5.67 -3.58
C SER A 244 17.25 7.06 -3.88
N LEU A 245 16.66 7.84 -4.80
CA LEU A 245 17.06 9.22 -5.07
C LEU A 245 16.72 10.14 -3.90
N LEU A 246 15.49 10.04 -3.37
CA LEU A 246 15.05 10.82 -2.21
C LEU A 246 15.91 10.53 -0.97
N ASP A 247 16.35 9.28 -0.81
CA ASP A 247 17.20 8.83 0.30
C ASP A 247 18.61 9.39 0.23
N ALA A 248 19.08 9.62 -0.99
CA ALA A 248 20.32 10.35 -1.27
C ALA A 248 20.15 11.87 -1.15
N GLY A 249 18.96 12.37 -0.80
CA GLY A 249 18.66 13.80 -0.69
C GLY A 249 18.39 14.48 -2.04
N ILE A 250 18.16 13.72 -3.10
CA ILE A 250 17.97 14.23 -4.46
C ILE A 250 16.47 14.34 -4.73
N PRO A 251 15.93 15.54 -5.02
CA PRO A 251 14.51 15.70 -5.35
C PRO A 251 14.18 15.01 -6.68
N VAL A 252 12.94 14.58 -6.83
CA VAL A 252 12.46 13.81 -8.00
C VAL A 252 11.30 14.56 -8.67
N HIS A 253 11.39 14.67 -10.00
CA HIS A 253 10.30 15.10 -10.87
C HIS A 253 9.77 13.88 -11.61
N LEU A 254 8.68 13.29 -11.11
CA LEU A 254 8.10 12.07 -11.64
C LEU A 254 6.99 12.38 -12.66
N THR A 255 7.08 11.81 -13.85
CA THR A 255 6.07 11.90 -14.91
C THR A 255 5.55 10.49 -15.23
N SER A 256 4.24 10.32 -15.23
CA SER A 256 3.56 9.06 -15.56
C SER A 256 2.36 9.33 -16.48
N PRO A 257 1.71 8.31 -17.04
CA PRO A 257 0.49 8.48 -17.83
C PRO A 257 -0.65 9.14 -17.02
N VAL A 258 -0.61 9.03 -15.70
CA VAL A 258 -1.63 9.54 -14.76
C VAL A 258 -1.39 11.00 -14.39
N GLY A 259 -0.18 11.51 -14.61
CA GLY A 259 0.17 12.90 -14.39
C GLY A 259 1.62 13.11 -13.95
N VAL A 260 1.87 14.26 -13.33
CA VAL A 260 3.20 14.68 -12.89
C VAL A 260 3.20 14.89 -11.38
N THR A 261 4.33 14.63 -10.72
CA THR A 261 4.52 14.82 -9.29
C THR A 261 5.96 15.22 -8.97
N ASP A 262 6.10 16.36 -8.28
CA ASP A 262 7.35 16.81 -7.68
C ASP A 262 7.42 16.36 -6.21
N ALA A 263 8.56 15.76 -5.83
CA ALA A 263 8.81 15.33 -4.46
C ALA A 263 10.22 15.67 -4.01
N GLY A 264 10.33 16.31 -2.84
CA GLY A 264 11.58 16.51 -2.13
C GLY A 264 11.99 15.30 -1.26
N PRO A 265 13.19 15.31 -0.65
CA PRO A 265 13.76 14.18 0.10
C PRO A 265 12.86 13.58 1.19
N GLU A 266 12.05 14.40 1.86
CA GLU A 266 11.15 13.96 2.94
C GLU A 266 9.75 13.53 2.43
N GLU A 267 9.50 13.63 1.12
CA GLU A 267 8.16 13.45 0.54
C GLU A 267 7.97 12.08 -0.14
N ARG A 268 8.65 11.02 0.35
CA ARG A 268 8.53 9.65 -0.18
C ARG A 268 7.08 9.21 -0.39
N ARG A 269 6.21 9.47 0.59
CA ARG A 269 4.78 9.11 0.52
C ARG A 269 4.09 9.74 -0.70
N ARG A 270 4.49 10.93 -1.15
CA ARG A 270 3.90 11.57 -2.34
C ARG A 270 4.23 10.78 -3.61
N VAL A 271 5.48 10.33 -3.76
CA VAL A 271 5.90 9.48 -4.88
C VAL A 271 5.17 8.14 -4.87
N LEU A 272 5.16 7.46 -3.71
CA LEU A 272 4.49 6.17 -3.56
C LEU A 272 2.98 6.28 -3.81
N ALA A 273 2.35 7.36 -3.34
CA ALA A 273 0.94 7.61 -3.58
C ALA A 273 0.65 7.89 -5.07
N HIS A 274 1.55 8.56 -5.79
CA HIS A 274 1.41 8.75 -7.23
C HIS A 274 1.53 7.41 -7.98
N LEU A 275 2.57 6.61 -7.67
CA LEU A 275 2.83 5.33 -8.32
C LEU A 275 1.82 4.22 -7.97
N SER A 276 1.15 4.31 -6.83
CA SER A 276 0.04 3.41 -6.50
C SER A 276 -1.09 3.48 -7.52
N ARG A 277 -1.30 4.65 -8.14
CA ARG A 277 -2.35 4.89 -9.14
C ARG A 277 -1.89 4.63 -10.57
N LEU A 278 -0.69 4.09 -10.78
CA LEU A 278 -0.14 3.88 -12.11
C LEU A 278 -1.01 2.91 -12.93
N GLU A 279 -1.54 3.41 -14.04
CA GLU A 279 -2.30 2.65 -15.04
C GLU A 279 -1.46 2.42 -16.31
N SER A 280 -1.98 1.59 -17.22
CA SER A 280 -1.36 1.35 -18.51
C SER A 280 -1.28 2.65 -19.33
N GLY A 281 -0.12 2.95 -19.88
CA GLY A 281 0.12 4.07 -20.76
C GLY A 281 1.57 4.14 -21.23
N ALA A 282 1.79 4.78 -22.37
CA ALA A 282 3.13 5.01 -22.89
C ALA A 282 3.93 5.94 -21.97
N VAL A 283 5.25 5.78 -21.97
CA VAL A 283 6.18 6.70 -21.29
C VAL A 283 5.96 8.11 -21.84
N PRO A 284 5.57 9.11 -21.01
CA PRO A 284 5.24 10.44 -21.52
C PRO A 284 6.46 11.26 -21.94
N ASP A 285 7.56 11.14 -21.21
CA ASP A 285 8.83 11.81 -21.50
C ASP A 285 9.94 10.77 -21.69
N SER A 286 10.34 10.50 -22.93
CA SER A 286 11.42 9.56 -23.24
C SER A 286 12.81 10.16 -23.06
N ASP A 287 12.92 11.48 -22.92
CA ASP A 287 14.19 12.20 -22.78
C ASP A 287 14.57 12.44 -21.30
N ALA A 288 13.75 11.93 -20.37
CA ALA A 288 14.03 11.98 -18.95
C ALA A 288 15.34 11.24 -18.59
N GLU A 289 16.04 11.75 -17.58
CA GLU A 289 17.29 11.17 -17.05
C GLU A 289 17.14 9.70 -16.62
N VAL A 290 15.97 9.38 -16.05
CA VAL A 290 15.56 8.02 -15.70
C VAL A 290 14.27 7.70 -16.42
N VAL A 291 14.27 6.67 -17.26
CA VAL A 291 13.07 6.16 -17.92
C VAL A 291 12.80 4.73 -17.48
N VAL A 292 11.62 4.45 -16.95
CA VAL A 292 11.16 3.09 -16.60
C VAL A 292 10.04 2.69 -17.55
N ARG A 293 10.28 1.62 -18.32
CA ARG A 293 9.34 1.13 -19.33
C ARG A 293 9.03 -0.34 -19.12
N GLY A 294 7.75 -0.68 -19.08
CA GLY A 294 7.26 -2.04 -19.20
C GLY A 294 7.02 -2.41 -20.67
N ASP A 295 7.58 -3.53 -21.11
CA ASP A 295 7.37 -4.13 -22.45
C ASP A 295 7.27 -5.65 -22.29
N ALA A 296 6.63 -6.34 -23.24
CA ALA A 296 6.25 -7.75 -23.22
C ALA A 296 7.24 -8.71 -22.51
N GLY A 297 7.06 -8.84 -21.19
CA GLY A 297 7.79 -9.77 -20.32
C GLY A 297 8.92 -9.20 -19.45
N GLN A 298 9.33 -7.93 -19.62
CA GLN A 298 10.44 -7.33 -18.86
C GLN A 298 10.19 -5.85 -18.52
N THR A 299 10.82 -5.40 -17.43
CA THR A 299 10.89 -3.98 -17.06
C THR A 299 12.27 -3.44 -17.37
N TYR A 300 12.32 -2.45 -18.27
CA TYR A 300 13.54 -1.77 -18.68
C TYR A 300 13.70 -0.46 -17.93
N VAL A 301 14.94 -0.16 -17.55
CA VAL A 301 15.34 1.08 -16.91
C VAL A 301 16.46 1.69 -17.76
N THR A 302 16.25 2.90 -18.24
CA THR A 302 17.30 3.69 -18.88
C THR A 302 17.84 4.71 -17.89
N LEU A 303 19.15 4.64 -17.63
CA LEU A 303 19.88 5.57 -16.76
C LEU A 303 20.99 6.23 -17.58
N ALA A 304 21.00 7.56 -17.70
CA ALA A 304 22.02 8.30 -18.45
C ALA A 304 22.22 7.77 -19.90
N GLY A 305 21.11 7.43 -20.58
CA GLY A 305 21.12 6.89 -21.94
C GLY A 305 21.56 5.42 -22.07
N ARG A 306 21.79 4.72 -20.96
CA ARG A 306 22.10 3.27 -20.94
C ARG A 306 20.89 2.49 -20.48
N GLU A 307 20.35 1.65 -21.36
CA GLU A 307 19.24 0.75 -21.04
C GLU A 307 19.75 -0.52 -20.35
N THR A 308 19.08 -0.89 -19.26
CA THR A 308 19.27 -2.16 -18.55
C THR A 308 17.91 -2.70 -18.10
N THR A 309 17.87 -3.93 -17.60
CA THR A 309 16.65 -4.49 -17.00
C THR A 309 16.62 -4.20 -15.50
N PHE A 310 15.43 -3.95 -14.95
CA PHE A 310 15.26 -3.69 -13.51
C PHE A 310 15.83 -4.84 -12.66
N GLU A 311 15.63 -6.09 -13.10
CA GLU A 311 16.15 -7.28 -12.41
C GLU A 311 17.68 -7.26 -12.25
N ARG A 312 18.43 -6.69 -13.20
CA ARG A 312 19.89 -6.55 -13.07
C ARG A 312 20.31 -5.47 -12.10
N LEU A 313 19.45 -4.48 -11.86
CA LEU A 313 19.70 -3.39 -10.92
C LEU A 313 19.42 -3.81 -9.49
N ARG A 314 18.53 -4.80 -9.26
CA ARG A 314 18.22 -5.33 -7.94
C ARG A 314 19.46 -5.93 -7.28
N ALA A 315 19.57 -5.76 -5.97
CA ALA A 315 20.53 -6.52 -5.20
C ALA A 315 20.19 -8.01 -5.32
N LYS A 316 21.20 -8.87 -5.52
CA LYS A 316 20.98 -10.31 -5.39
C LYS A 316 20.53 -10.56 -3.96
N SER A 317 19.26 -10.93 -3.78
CA SER A 317 18.79 -11.44 -2.49
C SER A 317 19.74 -12.56 -2.08
N ALA A 318 20.36 -12.43 -0.90
CA ALA A 318 20.95 -13.59 -0.27
C ALA A 318 19.83 -14.62 -0.16
N SER A 319 19.93 -15.69 -0.94
CA SER A 319 18.93 -16.75 -0.95
C SER A 319 18.70 -17.19 0.49
N LYS A 320 17.44 -17.06 0.96
CA LYS A 320 16.99 -17.75 2.16
C LYS A 320 17.32 -19.25 1.93
N PRO A 321 18.07 -19.92 2.82
CA PRO A 321 18.42 -21.32 2.61
C PRO A 321 17.13 -22.12 2.52
N ASP A 322 16.95 -22.82 1.41
CA ASP A 322 15.69 -23.49 1.04
C ASP A 322 15.53 -24.84 1.74
N SER A 323 16.48 -25.21 2.62
CA SER A 323 16.47 -26.47 3.36
C SER A 323 17.28 -26.38 4.67
N PRO A 324 16.84 -27.05 5.75
CA PRO A 324 17.59 -27.12 7.01
C PRO A 324 18.97 -27.78 6.88
N ASP A 325 19.23 -28.50 5.78
CA ASP A 325 20.50 -29.20 5.52
C ASP A 325 21.66 -28.28 5.08
N ASP A 326 21.37 -27.07 4.56
CA ASP A 326 22.42 -26.12 4.12
C ASP A 326 23.16 -25.44 5.30
N LEU A 327 22.63 -25.55 6.53
CA LEU A 327 23.28 -25.04 7.73
C LEU A 327 24.52 -25.87 8.14
N ALA A 328 24.60 -27.13 7.71
CA ALA A 328 25.74 -28.00 8.02
C ALA A 328 26.99 -27.65 7.19
N ASP A 329 26.81 -27.24 5.94
CA ASP A 329 27.93 -26.99 5.03
C ASP A 329 28.56 -25.59 5.24
N THR A 330 27.73 -24.58 5.54
CA THR A 330 28.22 -23.22 5.87
C THR A 330 29.00 -23.19 7.19
N THR A 331 28.62 -24.01 8.17
CA THR A 331 29.33 -24.07 9.47
C THR A 331 30.64 -24.87 9.35
N ALA A 332 30.70 -25.88 8.48
CA ALA A 332 31.92 -26.65 8.26
C ALA A 332 33.01 -25.84 7.54
N GLN A 333 32.63 -24.98 6.60
CA GLN A 333 33.60 -24.20 5.83
C GLN A 333 34.23 -23.05 6.64
N TYR A 334 33.52 -22.48 7.63
CA TYR A 334 34.05 -21.40 8.48
C TYR A 334 34.98 -21.90 9.61
N VAL A 335 34.88 -23.16 10.01
CA VAL A 335 35.71 -23.74 11.08
C VAL A 335 37.06 -24.25 10.54
N ASP A 336 37.11 -24.72 9.29
CA ASP A 336 38.35 -25.30 8.72
C ASP A 336 39.38 -24.23 8.28
N GLU A 337 38.94 -23.02 7.92
CA GLU A 337 39.84 -21.93 7.51
C GLU A 337 40.57 -21.23 8.68
N ASN A 338 40.09 -21.39 9.92
CA ASN A 338 40.59 -20.61 11.07
C ASN A 338 41.47 -21.40 12.07
N VAL A 339 41.76 -22.68 11.82
CA VAL A 339 42.50 -23.54 12.79
C VAL A 339 43.88 -24.02 12.32
N LEU A 340 44.31 -23.78 11.07
CA LEU A 340 45.65 -24.19 10.60
C LEU A 340 46.63 -23.03 10.36
N GLY A 341 46.78 -22.16 11.35
CA GLY A 341 47.96 -21.30 11.49
C GLY A 341 49.21 -22.10 11.93
N ARG A 342 49.99 -22.61 10.97
CA ARG A 342 51.31 -23.23 11.22
C ARG A 342 52.30 -22.20 11.81
N PRO A 343 53.01 -22.50 12.93
CA PRO A 343 54.11 -21.65 13.38
C PRO A 343 55.43 -22.09 12.72
N THR A 344 55.96 -21.27 11.81
CA THR A 344 57.35 -21.38 11.33
C THR A 344 58.22 -20.32 11.99
N GLY A 345 58.69 -20.58 13.22
CA GLY A 345 59.56 -19.71 14.00
C GLY A 345 60.97 -20.30 14.19
N ARG A 346 61.87 -19.96 13.29
CA ARG A 346 63.29 -20.37 13.21
C ARG A 346 64.13 -19.79 14.36
N LYS A 347 64.72 -20.63 15.21
CA LYS A 347 65.77 -20.22 16.17
C LYS A 347 67.02 -19.74 15.41
N ARG A 348 67.40 -18.46 15.58
CA ARG A 348 68.78 -18.00 15.36
C ARG A 348 69.43 -17.80 16.73
N GLY A 349 70.51 -18.53 16.96
CA GLY A 349 71.38 -18.32 18.10
C GLY A 349 72.18 -17.03 17.94
N VAL A 350 72.42 -16.36 19.06
CA VAL A 350 73.54 -15.45 19.24
C VAL A 350 74.19 -15.86 20.56
N GLY A 351 75.43 -16.31 20.47
CA GLY A 351 76.32 -16.48 21.60
C GLY A 351 77.47 -15.48 21.46
N ARG A 352 77.79 -14.86 22.60
CA ARG A 352 79.02 -14.16 23.00
C ARG A 352 79.45 -12.92 22.22
#